data_AF-A0A6N8H8B2-F1
#
_entry.id   AF-A0A6N8H8B2-F1
#
_cell.length_a   1.000
_cell.length_b   1.000
_cell.length_c   1.000
_cell.angle_alpha   90.00
_cell.angle_beta   90.00
_cell.angle_gamma   90.00
#
_symmetry.space_group_name_H-M   'P 1'
#
loop_
_entity.id
_entity.type
_entity.pdbx_description
1 polymer ?
#
loop_
_entity_poly.entity_id
_entity_poly.type
_entity_poly.pdbx_seq_one_letter_code
_entity_poly.pdbx_strand_id
1 'polypeptide(L)'
;MDIVRFLQQIAEGQNLIYHYGKKAALNLLEGKGEPNTTYFLHEITKRKSEYNDTGTKIVADNYSGKFFLVKQSDLDQQYFAERDPNQTGKFTQNIEPLLTVFQTLGNKIACRGIAVHQWENIDVTDALDANMDGLLCSYSVRIPVGYEQ
;
A
#
# COMPACT_ATOMS: atom_id res chain seq x y z
N MET A 1 0.58 14.76 12.99
CA MET A 1 1.19 13.67 12.17
C MET A 1 0.51 13.50 10.81
N ASP A 2 1.27 13.43 9.71
CA ASP A 2 0.78 13.24 8.33
C ASP A 2 0.82 11.75 7.89
N ILE A 3 -0.24 11.25 7.23
CA ILE A 3 -0.37 9.84 6.83
C ILE A 3 0.73 9.34 5.88
N VAL A 4 1.28 10.21 5.01
CA VAL A 4 2.33 9.83 4.06
C VAL A 4 3.61 9.48 4.83
N ARG A 5 3.95 10.30 5.83
CA ARG A 5 5.11 10.02 6.70
C ARG A 5 4.88 8.82 7.58
N PHE A 6 3.65 8.63 8.06
CA PHE A 6 3.32 7.48 8.88
C PHE A 6 3.43 6.17 8.09
N LEU A 7 2.86 6.12 6.87
CA LEU A 7 2.97 4.95 5.99
C LEU A 7 4.43 4.69 5.60
N GLN A 8 5.23 5.73 5.32
CA GLN A 8 6.66 5.61 5.09
C GLN A 8 7.36 4.91 6.26
N GLN A 9 7.17 5.39 7.49
CA GLN A 9 7.80 4.82 8.69
C GLN A 9 7.41 3.36 8.91
N ILE A 10 6.13 3.03 8.70
CA ILE A 10 5.67 1.65 8.84
C ILE A 10 6.31 0.76 7.76
N ALA A 11 6.38 1.24 6.51
CA ALA A 11 6.94 0.50 5.39
C ALA A 11 8.45 0.24 5.59
N GLU A 12 9.21 1.26 5.96
CA GLU A 12 10.64 1.15 6.28
C GLU A 12 10.88 0.21 7.47
N GLY A 13 10.03 0.27 8.51
CA GLY A 13 10.06 -0.65 9.64
C GLY A 13 9.69 -2.10 9.30
N GLN A 14 9.28 -2.39 8.06
CA GLN A 14 9.05 -3.73 7.52
C GLN A 14 9.99 -4.07 6.36
N ASN A 15 11.08 -3.30 6.18
CA ASN A 15 12.03 -3.46 5.08
C ASN A 15 11.39 -3.37 3.68
N LEU A 16 10.32 -2.58 3.54
CA LEU A 16 9.71 -2.30 2.24
C LEU A 16 10.35 -1.06 1.61
N ILE A 17 10.57 -1.09 0.29
CA ILE A 17 11.08 0.08 -0.43
C ILE A 17 9.91 1.04 -0.71
N TYR A 18 9.89 2.16 0.02
CA TYR A 18 8.80 3.13 -0.05
C TYR A 18 9.06 4.22 -1.09
N HIS A 19 8.10 4.44 -1.99
CA HIS A 19 8.06 5.55 -2.93
C HIS A 19 6.72 6.28 -2.85
N TYR A 20 6.73 7.61 -2.96
CA TYR A 20 5.53 8.43 -2.98
C TYR A 20 5.50 9.31 -4.23
N GLY A 21 4.42 9.27 -5.00
CA GLY A 21 4.32 10.07 -6.22
C GLY A 21 3.05 9.81 -7.04
N LYS A 22 2.94 10.50 -8.18
CA LYS A 22 1.91 10.20 -9.18
C LYS A 22 2.19 8.83 -9.81
N LYS A 23 1.15 8.10 -10.23
CA LYS A 23 1.29 6.78 -10.90
C LYS A 23 2.34 6.79 -12.01
N ALA A 24 2.31 7.78 -12.90
CA ALA A 24 3.29 7.91 -13.99
C ALA A 24 4.76 8.03 -13.52
N ALA A 25 5.01 8.59 -12.33
CA ALA A 25 6.37 8.65 -11.77
C ALA A 25 6.76 7.33 -11.10
N LEU A 26 5.78 6.59 -10.57
CA LEU A 26 5.98 5.26 -9.99
C LEU A 26 6.24 4.21 -11.08
N ASN A 27 5.63 4.36 -12.27
CA ASN A 27 5.95 3.51 -13.43
C ASN A 27 7.44 3.63 -13.83
N LEU A 28 8.05 4.81 -13.72
CA LEU A 28 9.46 5.05 -14.10
C LEU A 28 10.48 4.36 -13.18
N LEU A 29 10.05 3.66 -12.14
CA LEU A 29 10.93 2.81 -11.31
C LEU A 29 11.37 1.52 -12.05
N GLU A 30 10.89 1.33 -13.28
CA GLU A 30 11.12 0.29 -14.31
C GLU A 30 12.54 -0.32 -14.45
N GLY A 31 13.60 0.28 -13.93
CA GLY A 31 14.95 -0.06 -14.38
C GLY A 31 15.77 -1.04 -13.54
N LYS A 32 15.45 -1.22 -12.25
CA LYS A 32 16.34 -1.90 -11.29
C LYS A 32 15.58 -2.58 -10.15
N GLY A 33 14.55 -3.32 -10.50
CA GLY A 33 13.93 -4.24 -9.55
C GLY A 33 15.00 -5.21 -9.03
N GLU A 34 15.36 -5.12 -7.76
CA GLU A 34 16.13 -6.18 -7.11
C GLU A 34 15.19 -7.38 -6.87
N PRO A 35 15.54 -8.60 -7.31
CA PRO A 35 14.73 -9.79 -7.05
C PRO A 35 14.40 -9.93 -5.56
N ASN A 36 13.20 -10.43 -5.25
CA ASN A 36 12.68 -10.57 -3.88
C ASN A 36 12.46 -9.27 -3.10
N THR A 37 12.66 -8.10 -3.71
CA THR A 37 12.35 -6.82 -3.06
C THR A 37 10.86 -6.52 -3.16
N THR A 38 10.28 -6.10 -2.03
CA THR A 38 8.89 -5.65 -1.96
C THR A 38 8.84 -4.14 -1.97
N TYR A 39 8.10 -3.59 -2.92
CA TYR A 39 7.91 -2.15 -3.10
C TYR A 39 6.58 -1.72 -2.52
N PHE A 40 6.59 -0.60 -1.80
CA PHE A 40 5.42 0.14 -1.37
C PHE A 40 5.35 1.42 -2.21
N LEU A 41 4.51 1.40 -3.24
CA LEU A 41 4.37 2.52 -4.18
C LEU A 41 3.10 3.30 -3.85
N HIS A 42 3.26 4.35 -3.06
CA HIS A 42 2.18 5.17 -2.54
C HIS A 42 1.79 6.26 -3.55
N GLU A 43 0.55 6.22 -4.03
CA GLU A 43 0.02 7.30 -4.87
C GLU A 43 -0.28 8.56 -4.06
N ILE A 44 -0.48 9.68 -4.76
CA ILE A 44 -0.83 10.96 -4.15
C ILE A 44 -2.06 10.80 -3.24
N THR A 45 -1.88 11.18 -1.97
CA THR A 45 -2.96 11.13 -0.99
C THR A 45 -3.89 12.34 -1.11
N LYS A 46 -5.20 12.11 -1.14
CA LYS A 46 -6.19 13.16 -0.96
C LYS A 46 -6.34 13.51 0.52
N ARG A 47 -6.34 14.81 0.83
CA ARG A 47 -6.48 15.36 2.18
C ARG A 47 -7.74 16.20 2.28
N LYS A 48 -8.50 16.04 3.36
CA LYS A 48 -9.67 16.85 3.65
C LYS A 48 -9.73 17.12 5.15
N SER A 49 -9.63 18.38 5.54
CA SER A 49 -9.84 18.78 6.93
C SER A 49 -11.33 18.69 7.29
N GLU A 50 -11.58 18.24 8.52
CA GLU A 50 -12.89 18.14 9.13
C GLU A 50 -13.03 19.22 10.18
N TYR A 51 -14.09 20.01 10.09
CA TYR A 51 -14.40 21.04 11.07
C TYR A 51 -15.38 20.51 12.11
N ASN A 52 -15.36 21.10 13.30
CA ASN A 52 -16.44 20.92 14.27
C ASN A 52 -17.78 21.40 13.68
N ASP A 53 -18.88 21.05 14.35
CA ASP A 53 -20.24 21.36 13.90
C ASP A 53 -20.50 22.86 13.66
N THR A 54 -19.73 23.73 14.32
CA THR A 54 -19.83 25.19 14.17
C THR A 54 -18.93 25.77 13.07
N GLY A 55 -18.09 24.96 12.41
CA GLY A 55 -17.18 25.42 11.36
C GLY A 55 -16.01 26.27 11.85
N THR A 56 -15.79 26.37 13.16
CA THR A 56 -14.84 27.30 13.78
C THR A 56 -13.46 26.73 13.99
N LYS A 57 -13.32 25.39 13.99
CA LYS A 57 -12.05 24.71 14.27
C LYS A 57 -11.97 23.38 13.53
N ILE A 58 -10.78 23.08 12.99
CA ILE A 58 -10.46 21.74 12.46
C ILE A 58 -10.32 20.77 13.64
N VAL A 59 -11.06 19.66 13.59
CA VAL A 59 -11.10 18.60 14.61
C VAL A 59 -10.45 17.30 14.15
N ALA A 60 -10.30 17.09 12.84
CA ALA A 60 -9.60 15.94 12.28
C ALA A 60 -9.12 16.22 10.85
N ASP A 61 -8.18 15.42 10.38
CA ASP A 61 -7.82 15.32 8.98
C ASP A 61 -8.23 13.95 8.44
N ASN A 62 -8.97 13.97 7.32
CA ASN A 62 -9.37 12.79 6.58
C ASN A 62 -8.41 12.59 5.41
N TYR A 63 -7.91 11.38 5.28
CA TYR A 63 -6.98 10.97 4.24
C TYR A 63 -7.55 9.80 3.46
N SER A 64 -7.47 9.87 2.14
CA SER A 64 -7.79 8.74 1.28
C SER A 64 -6.80 8.63 0.15
N GLY A 65 -6.45 7.41 -0.24
CA GLY A 65 -5.48 7.20 -1.29
C GLY A 65 -5.39 5.74 -1.70
N LYS A 66 -4.42 5.48 -2.56
CA LYS A 66 -4.09 4.14 -3.05
C LYS A 66 -2.60 3.92 -2.95
N PHE A 67 -2.22 2.66 -2.81
CA PHE A 67 -0.82 2.26 -2.92
C PHE A 67 -0.74 0.87 -3.53
N PHE A 68 0.38 0.58 -4.16
CA PHE A 68 0.73 -0.76 -4.60
C PHE A 68 1.69 -1.40 -3.60
N LEU A 69 1.40 -2.63 -3.21
CA LEU A 69 2.37 -3.52 -2.58
C LEU A 69 2.72 -4.56 -3.62
N VAL A 70 3.92 -4.47 -4.19
CA VAL A 70 4.26 -5.29 -5.36
C VAL A 70 5.69 -5.80 -5.28
N LYS A 71 5.92 -6.92 -5.97
CA LYS A 71 7.22 -7.51 -6.23
C LYS A 71 7.44 -7.60 -7.73
N GLN A 72 8.69 -7.60 -8.13
CA GLN A 72 9.03 -7.91 -9.52
C GLN A 72 8.60 -9.35 -9.84
N SER A 73 7.96 -9.53 -10.98
CA SER A 73 7.45 -10.82 -11.42
C SER A 73 8.29 -11.42 -12.55
N ASP A 74 8.21 -12.74 -12.69
CA ASP A 74 8.69 -13.47 -13.86
C ASP A 74 7.54 -13.57 -14.89
N LEU A 75 7.74 -13.07 -16.10
CA LEU A 75 6.72 -13.11 -17.16
C LEU A 75 6.32 -14.54 -17.53
N ASP A 76 7.26 -15.48 -17.46
CA ASP A 76 7.08 -16.85 -17.94
C ASP A 76 6.40 -17.76 -16.89
N GLN A 77 6.24 -17.27 -15.66
CA GLN A 77 5.59 -18.01 -14.59
C GLN A 77 4.07 -17.98 -14.70
N GLN A 78 3.43 -19.14 -14.49
CA GLN A 78 1.97 -19.26 -14.44
C GLN A 78 1.36 -18.54 -13.22
N TYR A 79 0.13 -18.05 -13.36
CA TYR A 79 -0.56 -17.33 -12.29
C TYR A 79 -0.79 -18.23 -11.06
N PHE A 80 -1.32 -19.43 -11.30
CA PHE A 80 -1.59 -20.45 -10.28
C PHE A 80 -1.15 -21.84 -10.78
N ALA A 81 -1.40 -22.90 -10.01
CA ALA A 81 -1.05 -24.28 -10.33
C ALA A 81 -1.98 -24.91 -11.41
N GLU A 82 -2.19 -24.20 -12.52
CA GLU A 82 -3.17 -24.53 -13.56
C GLU A 82 -2.69 -25.61 -14.51
N ARG A 83 -1.38 -25.65 -14.80
CA ARG A 83 -0.77 -26.65 -15.71
C ARG A 83 -0.03 -27.77 -14.99
N ASP A 84 0.48 -27.50 -13.80
CA ASP A 84 1.19 -28.47 -12.96
C ASP A 84 0.89 -28.20 -11.48
N PRO A 85 0.23 -29.13 -10.75
CA PRO A 85 -0.05 -29.01 -9.32
C PRO A 85 1.21 -28.87 -8.46
N ASN A 86 2.37 -29.29 -8.97
CA ASN A 86 3.64 -29.28 -8.24
C ASN A 86 4.43 -27.98 -8.46
N GLN A 87 4.00 -27.09 -9.35
CA GLN A 87 4.64 -25.80 -9.57
C GLN A 87 3.99 -24.71 -8.73
N THR A 88 4.82 -23.95 -8.02
CA THR A 88 4.38 -22.77 -7.29
C THR A 88 4.09 -21.63 -8.26
N GLY A 89 2.83 -21.18 -8.33
CA GLY A 89 2.42 -20.05 -9.18
C GLY A 89 2.76 -18.68 -8.60
N LYS A 90 2.57 -17.63 -9.41
CA LYS A 90 2.75 -16.21 -9.04
C LYS A 90 1.98 -15.84 -7.77
N PHE A 91 0.77 -16.37 -7.59
CA PHE A 91 -0.02 -16.11 -6.39
C PHE A 91 0.75 -16.47 -5.10
N THR A 92 1.22 -17.71 -4.99
CA THR A 92 1.88 -18.20 -3.78
C THR A 92 3.24 -17.53 -3.55
N GLN A 93 3.98 -17.21 -4.61
CA GLN A 93 5.31 -16.58 -4.46
C GLN A 93 5.24 -15.07 -4.20
N ASN A 94 4.35 -14.38 -4.92
CA ASN A 94 4.36 -12.92 -5.00
C ASN A 94 3.18 -12.29 -4.25
N ILE A 95 1.97 -12.85 -4.34
CA ILE A 95 0.74 -12.22 -3.83
C ILE A 95 0.45 -12.62 -2.38
N GLU A 96 0.45 -13.93 -2.08
CA GLU A 96 0.08 -14.47 -0.77
C GLU A 96 0.92 -13.89 0.39
N PRO A 97 2.26 -13.76 0.29
CA PRO A 97 3.05 -13.13 1.35
C PRO A 97 2.69 -11.66 1.59
N LEU A 98 2.21 -10.95 0.55
CA LEU A 98 1.84 -9.55 0.64
C LEU A 98 0.51 -9.33 1.35
N LEU A 99 -0.37 -10.33 1.40
CA LEU A 99 -1.59 -10.27 2.20
C LEU A 99 -1.27 -10.15 3.69
N THR A 100 -0.25 -10.88 4.17
CA THR A 100 0.23 -10.76 5.56
C THR A 100 0.84 -9.37 5.82
N VAL A 101 1.62 -8.84 4.88
CA VAL A 101 2.17 -7.48 4.97
C VAL A 101 1.03 -6.45 5.04
N PHE A 102 0.05 -6.55 4.14
CA PHE A 102 -1.13 -5.67 4.10
C PHE A 102 -1.91 -5.67 5.42
N GLN A 103 -2.16 -6.84 5.99
CA GLN A 103 -2.83 -6.96 7.30
C GLN A 103 -2.00 -6.33 8.42
N THR A 104 -0.68 -6.56 8.42
CA THR A 104 0.24 -5.99 9.40
C THR A 104 0.26 -4.47 9.34
N LEU A 105 0.27 -3.90 8.13
CA LEU A 105 0.19 -2.46 7.91
C LEU A 105 -1.13 -1.89 8.48
N GLY A 106 -2.27 -2.49 8.13
CA GLY A 106 -3.58 -2.05 8.61
C GLY A 106 -3.69 -2.10 10.14
N ASN A 107 -3.23 -3.18 10.76
CA ASN A 107 -3.22 -3.33 12.22
C ASN A 107 -2.33 -2.29 12.90
N LYS A 108 -1.13 -1.99 12.36
CA LYS A 108 -0.26 -0.93 12.90
C LYS A 108 -0.91 0.45 12.85
N ILE A 109 -1.71 0.72 11.83
CA ILE A 109 -2.49 1.97 11.73
C ILE A 109 -3.59 2.00 12.79
N ALA A 110 -4.39 0.92 12.89
CA ALA A 110 -5.48 0.83 13.85
C ALA A 110 -5.00 0.90 15.31
N CYS A 111 -3.86 0.29 15.64
CA CYS A 111 -3.26 0.34 16.98
C CYS A 111 -2.83 1.76 17.40
N ARG A 112 -2.72 2.71 16.46
CA ARG A 112 -2.43 4.12 16.73
C ARG A 112 -3.69 4.95 16.80
N GLY A 113 -4.84 4.40 17.22
CA GLY A 113 -6.07 5.17 17.45
C GLY A 113 -6.59 5.96 16.25
N ILE A 114 -6.05 5.70 15.05
CA ILE A 114 -6.49 6.26 13.78
C ILE A 114 -7.74 5.50 13.38
N ALA A 115 -8.82 6.22 13.08
CA ALA A 115 -10.04 5.56 12.63
C ALA A 115 -9.86 5.15 11.17
N VAL A 116 -9.87 3.84 10.91
CA VAL A 116 -9.77 3.27 9.57
C VAL A 116 -11.17 3.04 9.04
N HIS A 117 -11.57 3.81 8.03
CA HIS A 117 -12.88 3.71 7.38
C HIS A 117 -12.87 2.74 6.20
N GLN A 118 -11.74 2.62 5.52
CA GLN A 118 -11.55 1.73 4.39
C GLN A 118 -10.11 1.19 4.41
N TRP A 119 -9.98 -0.12 4.25
CA TRP A 119 -8.70 -0.82 4.10
C TRP A 119 -8.94 -2.06 3.25
N GLU A 120 -8.87 -1.90 1.93
CA GLU A 120 -9.18 -2.95 0.95
C GLU A 120 -7.96 -3.19 0.06
N ASN A 121 -7.91 -4.39 -0.52
CA ASN A 121 -6.94 -4.73 -1.55
C ASN A 121 -7.62 -5.55 -2.65
N ILE A 122 -7.03 -5.50 -3.83
CA ILE A 122 -7.30 -6.42 -4.93
C ILE A 122 -5.97 -6.94 -5.48
N ASP A 123 -5.96 -8.18 -5.91
CA ASP A 123 -4.82 -8.79 -6.58
C ASP A 123 -4.57 -8.08 -7.91
N VAL A 124 -3.30 -7.80 -8.21
CA VAL A 124 -2.87 -7.22 -9.47
C VAL A 124 -1.68 -7.99 -10.02
N THR A 125 -1.71 -8.20 -11.33
CA THR A 125 -0.59 -8.74 -12.10
C THR A 125 -0.24 -7.78 -13.21
N ASP A 126 1.02 -7.80 -13.63
CA ASP A 126 1.53 -6.90 -14.69
C ASP A 126 1.20 -5.43 -14.42
N ALA A 127 1.42 -4.99 -13.18
CA ALA A 127 1.16 -3.64 -12.76
C ALA A 127 2.28 -2.67 -13.18
N LEU A 128 1.90 -1.43 -13.49
CA LEU A 128 2.78 -0.25 -13.64
C LEU A 128 3.75 -0.27 -14.84
N ASP A 129 3.40 -0.95 -15.93
CA ASP A 129 4.26 -1.16 -17.12
C ASP A 129 5.58 -1.89 -16.81
N ALA A 130 5.78 -2.30 -15.55
CA ALA A 130 7.05 -2.81 -15.01
C ALA A 130 7.00 -4.30 -14.65
N ASN A 131 6.01 -5.05 -15.15
CA ASN A 131 5.75 -6.46 -14.84
C ASN A 131 5.88 -6.78 -13.34
N MET A 132 5.09 -6.06 -12.54
CA MET A 132 5.05 -6.27 -11.10
C MET A 132 3.74 -6.92 -10.68
N ASP A 133 3.84 -7.91 -9.79
CA ASP A 133 2.68 -8.61 -9.22
C ASP A 133 2.53 -8.29 -7.74
N GLY A 134 1.29 -8.27 -7.26
CA GLY A 134 0.99 -8.07 -5.84
C GLY A 134 -0.41 -7.55 -5.61
N LEU A 135 -0.52 -6.46 -4.86
CA LEU A 135 -1.78 -5.90 -4.39
C LEU A 135 -1.91 -4.42 -4.78
N LEU A 136 -3.06 -4.04 -5.30
CA LEU A 136 -3.52 -2.65 -5.31
C LEU A 136 -4.42 -2.43 -4.10
N CYS A 137 -4.00 -1.53 -3.21
CA CYS A 137 -4.68 -1.25 -1.96
C CYS A 137 -5.33 0.13 -1.99
N SER A 138 -6.56 0.24 -1.48
CA SER A 138 -7.22 1.53 -1.22
C SER A 138 -7.37 1.73 0.27
N TYR A 139 -7.18 2.96 0.74
CA TYR A 139 -7.38 3.32 2.14
C TYR A 139 -8.17 4.60 2.31
N SER A 140 -8.87 4.68 3.43
CA SER A 140 -9.52 5.89 3.94
C SER A 140 -9.40 5.90 5.46
N VAL A 141 -8.78 6.94 6.01
CA VAL A 141 -8.50 7.07 7.44
C VAL A 141 -8.80 8.47 7.94
N ARG A 142 -9.21 8.57 9.21
CA ARG A 142 -9.45 9.82 9.92
C ARG A 142 -8.51 9.93 11.11
N ILE A 143 -7.76 11.03 11.18
CA ILE A 143 -6.81 11.33 12.25
C ILE A 143 -7.30 12.56 13.01
N PRO A 144 -7.74 12.44 14.28
CA PRO A 144 -8.14 13.59 15.09
C PRO A 144 -7.01 14.59 15.34
N VAL A 145 -7.32 15.89 15.33
CA VAL A 145 -6.39 16.96 15.72
C VAL A 145 -6.17 16.88 17.23
N GLY A 146 -4.93 16.62 17.66
CA GLY A 146 -4.58 16.40 19.07
C GLY A 146 -4.16 14.98 19.42
N TYR A 147 -4.05 14.07 18.43
CA TYR A 147 -3.51 12.72 18.61
C TYR A 147 -1.97 12.70 18.91
N GLU A 148 -1.37 13.84 19.23
CA GLU A 148 0.01 13.91 19.74
C GLU A 148 -0.02 13.95 21.26
N GLN A 149 -0.28 12.79 21.87
CA GLN A 149 0.18 12.41 23.22
C GLN A 149 0.56 10.94 23.23
#